data_AF-A0A3L8BA81-F1
#
_entry.id   AF-A0A3L8BA81-F1
#
_cell.length_a   1.000
_cell.length_b   1.000
_cell.length_c   1.000
_cell.angle_alpha   90.00
_cell.angle_beta   90.00
_cell.angle_gamma   90.00
#
_symmetry.space_group_name_H-M   'P 1'
#
loop_
_entity.id
_entity.type
_entity.pdbx_description
1 polymer ?
#
loop_
_entity_poly.entity_id
_entity_poly.type
_entity_poly.pdbx_seq_one_letter_code
_entity_poly.pdbx_strand_id
1 'polypeptide(L)'
;MKHSASHRRVKTPYPLLSILTAFLLLGYFYLSSQPDLIRFYAIPAFMLQAPVPEVLCAVFALVVLLELRNVQIQRQHQQSIMQRVEEQIEELLDTKKQLHAKAHVYANHAEKLKLFISDKLLEYIEYDEKFLHFKSIASEVRHNGVISYDKLTTLLDQQLNAVGVVDLEEVERLQEARDSLRYLWDLLDLSTADNIALHIANQVCESEEIIFQSELDNNQESIPERPVFAPRAALVKALQRCFGSTPQWLDDTTLQMPEHDWVWIQAAPTDDLLGNENHIVLALENLISNAQFFTGRVNSRKVEKRARIAVLLDQQQGYIRYQIYNRGPHINDNAAHQLFQLGYSTRRAKEHHGKGLGLYFVNEIIKGYDGNIAFSNIHNSSDVLSLRIETDSGEVITEVIELVIEEDTPLCRKSGSDVAARQLDWVVFGKLVSLEITHQSDQQTHRQLHEALQRGTLYDPGRQALPRWQMQMESKRKKSTDLIFKPLDCAGVLFEINLPGLNARLEGDLLTPNEDDMARQVDMISSRFQRLSD
;
A
#
# COMPACT_ATOMS: atom_id res chain seq x y z
N MET A 1 13.88 -40.74 26.44
CA MET A 1 14.46 -40.97 27.79
C MET A 1 14.20 -42.41 28.21
N LYS A 2 15.26 -43.17 28.50
CA LYS A 2 15.20 -44.57 28.94
C LYS A 2 14.66 -44.65 30.37
N HIS A 3 13.45 -45.16 30.57
CA HIS A 3 13.02 -45.62 31.90
C HIS A 3 13.18 -47.14 31.97
N SER A 4 14.29 -47.61 32.54
CA SER A 4 14.41 -49.01 32.95
C SER A 4 13.51 -49.24 34.16
N ALA A 5 12.35 -49.84 33.95
CA ALA A 5 11.53 -50.35 35.03
C ALA A 5 12.26 -51.57 35.65
N SER A 6 12.95 -51.37 36.77
CA SER A 6 13.45 -52.49 37.55
C SER A 6 12.23 -53.19 38.16
N HIS A 7 11.79 -54.29 37.53
CA HIS A 7 10.79 -55.19 38.10
C HIS A 7 11.37 -55.84 39.35
N ARG A 8 11.25 -55.16 40.49
CA ARG A 8 11.49 -55.73 41.81
C ARG A 8 10.35 -56.74 42.03
N ARG A 9 10.60 -58.00 41.65
CA ARG A 9 9.65 -59.10 41.86
C ARG A 9 9.21 -59.05 43.32
N VAL A 10 7.92 -58.78 43.52
CA VAL A 10 7.29 -58.86 44.82
C VAL A 10 7.28 -60.33 45.20
N LYS A 11 8.32 -60.76 45.94
CA LYS A 11 8.40 -62.13 46.44
C LYS A 11 7.31 -62.26 47.48
N THR A 12 6.24 -62.96 47.14
CA THR A 12 5.33 -63.52 48.15
C THR A 12 6.19 -64.42 49.05
N PRO A 13 6.31 -64.15 50.35
CA PRO A 13 7.01 -65.05 51.24
C PRO A 13 6.09 -66.26 51.39
N TYR A 14 6.30 -67.24 50.53
CA TYR A 14 5.82 -68.58 50.79
C TYR A 14 6.40 -69.00 52.15
N PRO A 15 5.61 -69.63 53.02
CA PRO A 15 6.03 -70.03 54.36
C PRO A 15 6.99 -71.23 54.29
N LEU A 16 8.08 -71.09 53.52
CA LEU A 16 9.05 -72.15 53.23
C LEU A 16 9.81 -72.53 54.48
N LEU A 17 10.14 -71.55 55.34
CA LEU A 17 10.88 -71.84 56.57
C LEU A 17 9.99 -72.62 57.53
N SER A 18 8.73 -72.23 57.72
CA SER A 18 7.82 -73.02 58.54
C SER A 18 7.52 -74.39 57.92
N ILE A 19 7.29 -74.51 56.60
CA ILE A 19 7.10 -75.81 55.95
C ILE A 19 8.33 -76.71 56.14
N LEU A 20 9.54 -76.20 55.91
CA LEU A 20 10.77 -76.97 55.98
C LEU A 20 11.09 -77.38 57.43
N THR A 21 10.90 -76.47 58.39
CA THR A 21 11.04 -76.79 59.81
C THR A 21 9.98 -77.79 60.27
N ALA A 22 8.74 -77.73 59.76
CA ALA A 22 7.72 -78.73 60.03
C ALA A 22 8.11 -80.12 59.48
N PHE A 23 8.62 -80.20 58.25
CA PHE A 23 9.08 -81.47 57.66
C PHE A 23 10.28 -82.05 58.40
N LEU A 24 11.25 -81.23 58.82
CA LEU A 24 12.37 -81.69 59.64
C LEU A 24 11.90 -82.20 61.00
N LEU A 25 10.95 -81.52 61.63
CA LEU A 25 10.36 -81.94 62.89
C LEU A 25 9.65 -83.30 62.75
N LEU A 26 8.83 -83.45 61.71
CA LEU A 26 8.14 -84.70 61.37
C LEU A 26 9.12 -85.83 61.08
N GLY A 27 10.16 -85.56 60.29
CA GLY A 27 11.22 -86.52 59.98
C GLY A 27 11.96 -86.98 61.22
N TYR A 28 12.31 -86.05 62.11
CA TYR A 28 12.95 -86.35 63.40
C TYR A 28 12.07 -87.27 64.27
N PHE A 29 10.79 -86.96 64.42
CA PHE A 29 9.87 -87.81 65.20
C PHE A 29 9.62 -89.18 64.55
N TYR A 30 9.54 -89.25 63.21
CA TYR A 30 9.38 -90.52 62.49
C TYR A 30 10.60 -91.43 62.70
N LEU A 31 11.81 -90.87 62.57
CA LEU A 31 13.05 -91.61 62.76
C LEU A 31 13.19 -92.09 64.21
N SER A 32 12.80 -91.25 65.17
CA SER A 32 12.77 -91.61 66.60
C SER A 32 11.83 -92.77 66.93
N SER A 33 10.82 -93.02 66.10
CA SER A 33 9.80 -94.05 66.33
C SER A 33 10.22 -95.44 65.82
N GLN A 34 11.19 -95.53 64.90
CA GLN A 34 11.61 -96.79 64.28
C GLN A 34 13.02 -97.24 64.74
N PRO A 35 13.13 -98.21 65.66
CA PRO A 35 14.42 -98.63 66.23
C PRO A 35 15.36 -99.27 65.20
N ASP A 36 14.81 -99.88 64.14
CA ASP A 36 15.60 -100.53 63.08
C ASP A 36 16.34 -99.51 62.21
N LEU A 37 15.72 -98.35 61.94
CA LEU A 37 16.34 -97.27 61.18
C LEU A 37 17.41 -96.53 61.99
N ILE A 38 17.19 -96.35 63.29
CA ILE A 38 18.18 -95.75 64.20
C ILE A 38 19.47 -96.58 64.22
N ARG A 39 19.33 -97.92 64.23
CA ARG A 39 20.46 -98.85 64.15
C ARG A 39 21.13 -98.84 62.78
N PHE A 40 20.36 -98.81 61.69
CA PHE A 40 20.91 -98.81 60.33
C PHE A 40 21.74 -97.56 60.02
N TYR A 41 21.25 -96.37 60.43
CA TYR A 41 21.95 -95.11 60.23
C TYR A 41 22.95 -94.77 61.36
N ALA A 42 23.12 -95.67 62.33
CA ALA A 42 24.04 -95.53 63.48
C ALA A 42 23.89 -94.18 64.21
N ILE A 43 22.66 -93.76 64.48
CA ILE A 43 22.40 -92.43 65.03
C ILE A 43 22.83 -92.38 66.50
N PRO A 44 23.60 -91.37 66.93
CA PRO A 44 24.06 -91.25 68.30
C PRO A 44 22.89 -91.14 69.28
N ALA A 45 22.92 -91.94 70.35
CA ALA A 45 21.84 -91.98 71.35
C ALA A 45 21.54 -90.62 72.01
N PHE A 46 22.51 -89.70 72.06
CA PHE A 46 22.30 -88.37 72.65
C PHE A 46 21.27 -87.53 71.89
N MET A 47 21.11 -87.74 70.57
CA MET A 47 20.12 -86.98 69.78
C MET A 47 18.68 -87.37 70.10
N LEU A 48 18.46 -88.57 70.62
CA LEU A 48 17.13 -89.12 70.93
C LEU A 48 16.77 -88.94 72.41
N GLN A 49 17.74 -88.55 73.24
CA GLN A 49 17.52 -88.28 74.65
C GLN A 49 17.06 -86.84 74.86
N ALA A 50 16.26 -86.63 75.90
CA ALA A 50 15.88 -85.29 76.33
C ALA A 50 17.14 -84.47 76.63
N PRO A 51 17.21 -83.18 76.22
CA PRO A 51 16.07 -82.28 75.92
C PRO A 51 15.86 -81.86 74.45
N VAL A 52 16.46 -82.53 73.48
CA VAL A 52 16.42 -82.12 72.05
C VAL A 52 15.01 -81.90 71.45
N PRO A 53 13.98 -82.74 71.70
CA PRO A 53 12.67 -82.58 71.04
C PRO A 53 11.91 -81.30 71.42
N GLU A 54 12.05 -80.83 72.66
CA GLU A 54 11.30 -79.64 73.14
C GLU A 54 11.80 -78.35 72.48
N VAL A 55 13.12 -78.24 72.32
CA VAL A 55 13.76 -77.09 71.67
C VAL A 55 13.34 -77.00 70.19
N LEU A 56 13.26 -78.14 69.50
CA LEU A 56 12.83 -78.18 68.10
C LEU A 56 11.40 -77.65 67.92
N CYS A 57 10.47 -78.02 68.81
CA CYS A 57 9.09 -77.51 68.78
C CYS A 57 9.01 -76.00 69.05
N ALA A 58 9.79 -75.48 70.01
CA ALA A 58 9.80 -74.06 70.33
C ALA A 58 10.35 -73.21 69.17
N VAL A 59 11.41 -73.69 68.51
CA VAL A 59 11.98 -73.05 67.31
C VAL A 59 10.95 -72.99 66.18
N PHE A 60 10.19 -74.08 65.95
CA PHE A 60 9.13 -74.09 64.95
C PHE A 60 8.06 -73.03 65.21
N ALA A 61 7.56 -72.93 66.45
CA ALA A 61 6.53 -71.95 66.81
C ALA A 61 7.00 -70.49 66.61
N LEU A 62 8.25 -70.19 66.95
CA LEU A 62 8.84 -68.86 66.75
C LEU A 62 8.91 -68.49 65.26
N VAL A 63 9.31 -69.43 64.40
CA VAL A 63 9.42 -69.23 62.95
C VAL A 63 8.05 -68.87 62.35
N VAL A 64 6.99 -69.58 62.75
CA VAL A 64 5.62 -69.32 62.27
C VAL A 64 5.14 -67.91 62.63
N LEU A 65 5.39 -67.45 63.86
CA LEU A 65 4.96 -66.11 64.31
C LEU A 65 5.68 -64.99 63.56
N LEU A 66 6.98 -65.15 63.30
CA LEU A 66 7.75 -64.16 62.54
C LEU A 66 7.29 -64.07 61.08
N GLU A 67 6.95 -65.20 60.44
CA GLU A 67 6.41 -65.21 59.07
C GLU A 67 5.05 -64.50 58.99
N LEU A 68 4.14 -64.74 59.95
CA LEU A 68 2.82 -64.09 59.99
C LEU A 68 2.91 -62.56 60.06
N ARG A 69 3.80 -62.04 60.92
CA ARG A 69 4.01 -60.59 61.05
C ARG A 69 4.52 -59.98 59.74
N ASN A 70 5.45 -60.65 59.06
CA ASN A 70 6.02 -60.16 57.80
C ASN A 70 4.97 -60.07 56.68
N VAL A 71 4.05 -61.04 56.61
CA VAL A 71 2.97 -61.03 55.61
C VAL A 71 2.02 -59.85 55.80
N GLN A 72 1.67 -59.51 57.05
CA GLN A 72 0.75 -58.40 57.34
C GLN A 72 1.33 -57.05 56.89
N ILE A 73 2.59 -56.77 57.19
CA ILE A 73 3.26 -55.52 56.81
C ILE A 73 3.32 -55.38 55.28
N GLN A 74 3.59 -56.47 54.57
CA GLN A 74 3.66 -56.45 53.11
C GLN A 74 2.31 -56.19 52.44
N ARG A 75 1.21 -56.75 52.96
CA ARG A 75 -0.13 -56.52 52.42
C ARG A 75 -0.51 -55.03 52.45
N GLN A 76 -0.21 -54.35 53.55
CA GLN A 76 -0.46 -52.90 53.67
C GLN A 76 0.35 -52.12 52.62
N HIS A 77 1.60 -52.49 52.41
CA HIS A 77 2.44 -51.83 51.40
C HIS A 77 1.93 -52.06 49.97
N GLN A 78 1.49 -53.28 49.64
CA GLN A 78 0.94 -53.59 48.31
C GLN A 78 -0.33 -52.78 47.97
N GLN A 79 -1.23 -52.58 48.95
CA GLN A 79 -2.44 -51.80 48.73
C GLN A 79 -2.13 -50.34 48.37
N SER A 80 -1.16 -49.72 49.06
CA SER A 80 -0.75 -48.34 48.76
C SER A 80 -0.13 -48.17 47.36
N ILE A 81 0.62 -49.17 46.89
CA ILE A 81 1.22 -49.14 45.55
C ILE A 81 0.14 -49.29 44.49
N MET A 82 -0.86 -50.16 44.71
CA MET A 82 -1.91 -50.41 43.73
C MET A 82 -2.76 -49.16 43.48
N GLN A 83 -3.11 -48.41 44.53
CA GLN A 83 -3.85 -47.15 44.40
C GLN A 83 -3.07 -46.11 43.57
N ARG A 84 -1.76 -45.97 43.83
CA ARG A 84 -0.92 -45.03 43.07
C ARG A 84 -0.81 -45.42 41.58
N VAL A 85 -0.84 -46.71 41.26
CA VAL A 85 -0.81 -47.19 39.87
C VAL A 85 -2.13 -46.90 39.16
N GLU A 86 -3.27 -47.07 39.85
CA GLU A 86 -4.58 -46.73 39.28
C GLU A 86 -4.70 -45.24 38.95
N GLU A 87 -4.27 -44.36 39.85
CA GLU A 87 -4.24 -42.91 39.59
C GLU A 87 -3.39 -42.53 38.37
N GLN A 88 -2.21 -43.16 38.22
CA GLN A 88 -1.33 -42.92 37.06
C GLN A 88 -1.94 -43.40 35.74
N ILE A 89 -2.71 -44.50 35.76
CA ILE A 89 -3.39 -45.01 34.57
C ILE A 89 -4.51 -44.05 34.14
N GLU A 90 -5.25 -43.49 35.09
CA GLU A 90 -6.35 -42.56 34.82
C GLU A 90 -5.82 -41.26 34.21
N GLU A 91 -4.73 -40.70 34.75
CA GLU A 91 -4.06 -39.52 34.20
C GLU A 91 -3.53 -39.76 32.76
N LEU A 92 -2.99 -40.94 32.49
CA LEU A 92 -2.54 -41.33 31.15
C LEU A 92 -3.70 -41.48 30.16
N LEU A 93 -4.87 -41.95 30.61
CA LEU A 93 -6.04 -42.07 29.75
C LEU A 93 -6.60 -40.71 29.36
N ASP A 94 -6.63 -39.76 30.29
CA ASP A 94 -7.13 -38.41 30.01
C ASP A 94 -6.18 -37.60 29.13
N THR A 95 -4.87 -37.70 29.35
CA THR A 95 -3.88 -37.11 28.44
C THR A 95 -3.97 -37.70 27.03
N LYS A 96 -4.21 -39.00 26.89
CA LYS A 96 -4.44 -39.65 25.58
C LYS A 96 -5.71 -39.14 24.89
N LYS A 97 -6.81 -38.94 25.62
CA LYS A 97 -8.05 -38.36 25.06
C LYS A 97 -7.84 -36.93 24.56
N GLN A 98 -7.12 -36.11 25.32
CA GLN A 98 -6.80 -34.73 24.92
C GLN A 98 -5.92 -34.69 23.65
N LEU A 99 -4.94 -35.58 23.55
CA LEU A 99 -4.10 -35.72 22.35
C LEU A 99 -4.91 -36.12 21.12
N HIS A 100 -5.85 -37.08 21.26
CA HIS A 100 -6.74 -37.47 20.15
C HIS A 100 -7.65 -36.31 19.71
N ALA A 101 -8.20 -35.53 20.64
CA ALA A 101 -9.02 -34.37 20.30
C ALA A 101 -8.22 -33.30 19.54
N LYS A 102 -6.99 -33.01 19.98
CA LYS A 102 -6.08 -32.09 19.28
C LYS A 102 -5.74 -32.60 17.88
N ALA A 103 -5.42 -33.88 17.72
CA ALA A 103 -5.09 -34.47 16.42
C ALA A 103 -6.26 -34.38 15.42
N HIS A 104 -7.51 -34.61 15.86
CA HIS A 104 -8.69 -34.44 15.01
C HIS A 104 -8.89 -32.99 14.57
N VAL A 105 -8.66 -32.02 15.44
CA VAL A 105 -8.74 -30.59 15.10
C VAL A 105 -7.68 -30.23 14.04
N TYR A 106 -6.43 -30.67 14.22
CA TYR A 106 -5.36 -30.43 13.25
C TYR A 106 -5.62 -31.11 11.89
N ALA A 107 -6.15 -32.33 11.87
CA ALA A 107 -6.54 -33.01 10.63
C ALA A 107 -7.63 -32.23 9.87
N ASN A 108 -8.63 -31.72 10.60
CA ASN A 108 -9.72 -30.94 10.03
C ASN A 108 -9.23 -29.57 9.49
N HIS A 109 -8.26 -28.94 10.16
CA HIS A 109 -7.59 -27.74 9.64
C HIS A 109 -6.76 -28.03 8.39
N ALA A 110 -6.03 -29.14 8.34
CA ALA A 110 -5.24 -29.53 7.17
C ALA A 110 -6.14 -29.84 5.95
N GLU A 111 -7.30 -30.46 6.16
CA GLU A 111 -8.26 -30.77 5.09
C GLU A 111 -8.89 -29.49 4.51
N LYS A 112 -9.25 -28.52 5.38
CA LYS A 112 -9.68 -27.18 4.94
C LYS A 112 -8.59 -26.44 4.17
N LEU A 113 -7.34 -26.53 4.63
CA LEU A 113 -6.20 -25.92 3.93
C LEU A 113 -6.00 -26.56 2.55
N LYS A 114 -6.13 -27.90 2.45
CA LYS A 114 -6.02 -28.63 1.18
C LYS A 114 -7.12 -28.25 0.20
N LEU A 115 -8.37 -28.12 0.66
CA LEU A 115 -9.49 -27.64 -0.15
C LEU A 115 -9.25 -26.20 -0.62
N PHE A 116 -8.79 -25.31 0.27
CA PHE A 116 -8.47 -23.94 -0.07
C PHE A 116 -7.33 -23.83 -1.09
N ILE A 117 -6.25 -24.58 -0.91
CA ILE A 117 -5.11 -24.62 -1.84
C ILE A 117 -5.55 -25.21 -3.19
N SER A 118 -6.39 -26.25 -3.19
CA SER A 118 -6.91 -26.85 -4.42
C SER A 118 -7.79 -25.87 -5.19
N ASP A 119 -8.73 -25.20 -4.53
CA ASP A 119 -9.58 -24.18 -5.15
C ASP A 119 -8.75 -23.01 -5.67
N LYS A 120 -7.78 -22.53 -4.87
CA LYS A 120 -6.90 -21.43 -5.28
C LYS A 120 -6.00 -21.82 -6.44
N LEU A 121 -5.39 -23.01 -6.44
CA LEU A 121 -4.57 -23.48 -7.55
C LEU A 121 -5.38 -23.66 -8.83
N LEU A 122 -6.62 -24.15 -8.73
CA LEU A 122 -7.50 -24.31 -9.89
C LEU A 122 -7.93 -22.95 -10.46
N GLU A 123 -8.23 -21.97 -9.59
CA GLU A 123 -8.46 -20.58 -9.97
C GLU A 123 -7.23 -19.97 -10.66
N TYR A 124 -6.02 -20.22 -10.15
CA TYR A 124 -4.77 -19.73 -10.76
C TYR A 124 -4.45 -20.41 -12.10
N ILE A 125 -4.68 -21.72 -12.25
CA ILE A 125 -4.47 -22.44 -13.52
C ILE A 125 -5.47 -21.98 -14.58
N GLU A 126 -6.76 -21.83 -14.23
CA GLU A 126 -7.76 -21.27 -15.15
C GLU A 126 -7.45 -19.82 -15.53
N TYR A 127 -6.86 -19.04 -14.63
CA TYR A 127 -6.44 -17.68 -14.92
C TYR A 127 -5.28 -17.65 -15.92
N ASP A 128 -4.33 -18.58 -15.78
CA ASP A 128 -3.14 -18.66 -16.65
C ASP A 128 -3.50 -19.08 -18.09
N GLU A 129 -4.40 -20.05 -18.28
CA GLU A 129 -4.89 -20.41 -19.63
C GLU A 129 -5.63 -19.24 -20.30
N LYS A 130 -6.51 -18.55 -19.56
CA LYS A 130 -7.21 -17.35 -20.08
C LYS A 130 -6.23 -16.21 -20.40
N PHE A 131 -5.17 -16.06 -19.61
CA PHE A 131 -4.13 -15.05 -19.82
C PHE A 131 -3.27 -15.35 -21.05
N LEU A 132 -2.89 -16.62 -21.26
CA LEU A 132 -2.20 -17.09 -22.48
C LEU A 132 -3.05 -16.86 -23.74
N HIS A 133 -4.35 -17.19 -23.69
CA HIS A 133 -5.26 -16.89 -24.79
C HIS A 133 -5.37 -15.38 -25.06
N PHE A 134 -5.42 -14.55 -24.01
CA PHE A 134 -5.46 -13.09 -24.15
C PHE A 134 -4.19 -12.55 -24.80
N LYS A 135 -3.00 -13.05 -24.44
CA LYS A 135 -1.74 -12.66 -25.09
C LYS A 135 -1.71 -13.00 -26.58
N SER A 136 -2.17 -14.21 -26.95
CA SER A 136 -2.27 -14.60 -28.36
C SER A 136 -3.20 -13.67 -29.13
N ILE A 137 -4.36 -13.32 -28.55
CA ILE A 137 -5.31 -12.38 -29.16
C ILE A 137 -4.68 -10.98 -29.26
N ALA A 138 -4.03 -10.49 -28.22
CA ALA A 138 -3.39 -9.17 -28.23
C ALA A 138 -2.31 -9.07 -29.31
N SER A 139 -1.49 -10.12 -29.49
CA SER A 139 -0.48 -10.18 -30.55
C SER A 139 -1.12 -10.19 -31.94
N GLU A 140 -2.20 -10.92 -32.16
CA GLU A 140 -2.92 -10.96 -33.44
C GLU A 140 -3.61 -9.63 -33.75
N VAL A 141 -4.24 -9.01 -32.75
CA VAL A 141 -4.84 -7.68 -32.85
C VAL A 141 -3.79 -6.64 -33.19
N ARG A 142 -2.61 -6.68 -32.54
CA ARG A 142 -1.49 -5.78 -32.85
C ARG A 142 -1.04 -5.96 -34.30
N HIS A 143 -0.82 -7.21 -34.75
CA HIS A 143 -0.40 -7.50 -36.13
C HIS A 143 -1.40 -6.98 -37.17
N ASN A 144 -2.69 -7.27 -37.01
CA ASN A 144 -3.73 -6.77 -37.91
C ASN A 144 -3.91 -5.24 -37.80
N GLY A 145 -3.67 -4.71 -36.60
CA GLY A 145 -3.66 -3.28 -36.31
C GLY A 145 -2.59 -2.54 -37.09
N VAL A 146 -1.33 -3.03 -37.11
CA VAL A 146 -0.22 -2.43 -37.90
C VAL A 146 -0.63 -2.33 -39.37
N ILE A 147 -1.11 -3.43 -39.95
CA ILE A 147 -1.49 -3.48 -41.37
C ILE A 147 -2.58 -2.45 -41.69
N SER A 148 -3.58 -2.34 -40.81
CA SER A 148 -4.68 -1.40 -40.98
C SER A 148 -4.22 0.05 -40.83
N TYR A 149 -3.36 0.31 -39.84
CA TYR A 149 -2.75 1.61 -39.59
C TYR A 149 -1.93 2.07 -40.78
N ASP A 150 -1.01 1.24 -41.29
CA ASP A 150 -0.16 1.57 -42.44
C ASP A 150 -0.99 1.92 -43.67
N LYS A 151 -2.05 1.15 -43.93
CA LYS A 151 -2.95 1.38 -45.05
C LYS A 151 -3.68 2.72 -44.93
N LEU A 152 -4.22 3.02 -43.75
CA LEU A 152 -4.94 4.28 -43.51
C LEU A 152 -3.99 5.48 -43.54
N THR A 153 -2.83 5.38 -42.91
CA THR A 153 -1.80 6.43 -42.92
C THR A 153 -1.33 6.73 -44.33
N THR A 154 -1.03 5.70 -45.14
CA THR A 154 -0.65 5.88 -46.54
C THR A 154 -1.74 6.58 -47.35
N LEU A 155 -3.01 6.24 -47.12
CA LEU A 155 -4.14 6.89 -47.80
C LEU A 155 -4.30 8.36 -47.37
N LEU A 156 -4.15 8.65 -46.08
CA LEU A 156 -4.22 10.02 -45.55
C LEU A 156 -3.06 10.87 -46.09
N ASP A 157 -1.85 10.34 -46.13
CA ASP A 157 -0.69 11.03 -46.69
C ASP A 157 -0.86 11.31 -48.19
N GLN A 158 -1.45 10.37 -48.95
CA GLN A 158 -1.79 10.60 -50.35
C GLN A 158 -2.82 11.73 -50.52
N GLN A 159 -3.85 11.77 -49.67
CA GLN A 159 -4.86 12.84 -49.72
C GLN A 159 -4.28 14.19 -49.31
N LEU A 160 -3.49 14.25 -48.24
CA LEU A 160 -2.79 15.48 -47.81
C LEU A 160 -1.91 16.05 -48.92
N ASN A 161 -1.17 15.18 -49.62
CA ASN A 161 -0.33 15.58 -50.74
C ASN A 161 -1.15 15.99 -51.98
N ALA A 162 -2.36 15.44 -52.17
CA ALA A 162 -3.23 15.72 -53.31
C ALA A 162 -4.06 17.02 -53.15
N VAL A 163 -4.55 17.30 -51.95
CA VAL A 163 -5.32 18.51 -51.61
C VAL A 163 -4.43 19.76 -51.74
N GLY A 164 -3.15 19.64 -51.38
CA GLY A 164 -2.19 20.75 -51.40
C GLY A 164 -2.59 21.91 -50.47
N VAL A 165 -1.92 23.06 -50.56
CA VAL A 165 -2.19 24.25 -49.69
C VAL A 165 -3.44 25.04 -50.14
N VAL A 166 -4.27 24.48 -51.02
CA VAL A 166 -5.38 25.21 -51.66
C VAL A 166 -6.64 25.20 -50.80
N ASP A 167 -6.88 24.14 -50.03
CA ASP A 167 -7.97 24.04 -49.06
C ASP A 167 -7.40 23.82 -47.65
N LEU A 168 -7.15 24.93 -46.94
CA LEU A 168 -6.58 24.92 -45.60
C LEU A 168 -7.47 24.19 -44.57
N GLU A 169 -8.80 24.27 -44.71
CA GLU A 169 -9.74 23.61 -43.80
C GLU A 169 -9.79 22.09 -44.02
N GLU A 170 -9.65 21.63 -45.27
CA GLU A 170 -9.54 20.19 -45.57
C GLU A 170 -8.18 19.63 -45.13
N VAL A 171 -7.09 20.37 -45.30
CA VAL A 171 -5.76 19.99 -44.78
C VAL A 171 -5.78 19.86 -43.26
N GLU A 172 -6.34 20.84 -42.54
CA GLU A 172 -6.42 20.80 -41.08
C GLU A 172 -7.23 19.58 -40.59
N ARG A 173 -8.37 19.30 -41.22
CA ARG A 173 -9.19 18.10 -40.90
C ARG A 173 -8.46 16.79 -41.16
N LEU A 174 -7.70 16.70 -42.25
CA LEU A 174 -6.91 15.50 -42.57
C LEU A 174 -5.74 15.31 -41.61
N GLN A 175 -5.10 16.40 -41.18
CA GLN A 175 -4.06 16.38 -40.15
C GLN A 175 -4.63 15.92 -38.80
N GLU A 176 -5.77 16.47 -38.37
CA GLU A 176 -6.46 16.05 -37.15
C GLU A 176 -6.85 14.56 -37.18
N ALA A 177 -7.33 14.07 -38.32
CA ALA A 177 -7.64 12.65 -38.50
C ALA A 177 -6.40 11.77 -38.41
N ARG A 178 -5.27 12.20 -38.99
CA ARG A 178 -3.99 11.50 -38.92
C ARG A 178 -3.44 11.45 -37.49
N ASP A 179 -3.47 12.58 -36.78
CA ASP A 179 -3.02 12.66 -35.39
C ASP A 179 -3.88 11.80 -34.46
N SER A 180 -5.20 11.77 -34.71
CA SER A 180 -6.13 10.91 -33.98
C SER A 180 -5.86 9.43 -34.24
N LEU A 181 -5.56 9.05 -35.49
CA LEU A 181 -5.18 7.69 -35.86
C LEU A 181 -3.86 7.27 -35.21
N ARG A 182 -2.86 8.15 -35.21
CA ARG A 182 -1.56 7.91 -34.55
C ARG A 182 -1.74 7.70 -33.06
N TYR A 183 -2.53 8.53 -32.39
CA TYR A 183 -2.83 8.33 -30.97
C TYR A 183 -3.52 7.00 -30.68
N LEU A 184 -4.50 6.61 -31.50
CA LEU A 184 -5.20 5.34 -31.34
C LEU A 184 -4.25 4.16 -31.50
N TRP A 185 -3.33 4.25 -32.47
CA TRP A 185 -2.29 3.26 -32.69
C TRP A 185 -1.36 3.13 -31.47
N ASP A 186 -0.84 4.25 -30.97
CA ASP A 186 0.06 4.25 -29.82
C ASP A 186 -0.62 3.67 -28.56
N LEU A 187 -1.91 3.96 -28.37
CA LEU A 187 -2.71 3.36 -27.30
C LEU A 187 -2.87 1.85 -27.48
N LEU A 188 -3.12 1.39 -28.72
CA LEU A 188 -3.24 -0.03 -29.02
C LEU A 188 -1.90 -0.75 -28.78
N ASP A 189 -0.81 -0.17 -29.27
CA ASP A 189 0.56 -0.67 -29.09
C ASP A 189 0.89 -0.84 -27.61
N LEU A 190 0.60 0.18 -26.81
CA LEU A 190 0.81 0.15 -25.37
C LEU A 190 -0.08 -0.89 -24.67
N SER A 191 -1.36 -0.98 -25.05
CA SER A 191 -2.32 -1.89 -24.43
C SER A 191 -2.05 -3.38 -24.74
N THR A 192 -1.31 -3.64 -25.81
CA THR A 192 -0.90 -5.00 -26.24
C THR A 192 0.51 -5.36 -25.79
N ALA A 193 1.22 -4.44 -25.14
CA ALA A 193 2.54 -4.70 -24.56
C ALA A 193 2.44 -5.60 -23.32
N ASP A 194 3.26 -6.64 -23.26
CA ASP A 194 3.35 -7.56 -22.12
C ASP A 194 3.85 -6.86 -20.84
N ASN A 195 4.77 -5.92 -21.01
CA ASN A 195 5.30 -5.06 -19.95
C ASN A 195 5.46 -3.65 -20.51
N ILE A 196 4.52 -2.77 -20.12
CA ILE A 196 4.43 -1.40 -20.60
C ILE A 196 5.69 -0.59 -20.24
N ALA A 197 6.16 -0.70 -19.00
CA ALA A 197 7.33 0.03 -18.54
C ALA A 197 8.57 -0.38 -19.34
N LEU A 198 8.79 -1.69 -19.54
CA LEU A 198 9.93 -2.18 -20.31
C LEU A 198 9.84 -1.79 -21.79
N HIS A 199 8.64 -1.86 -22.39
CA HIS A 199 8.42 -1.45 -23.77
C HIS A 199 8.78 0.01 -24.00
N ILE A 200 8.30 0.90 -23.12
CA ILE A 200 8.62 2.32 -23.16
C ILE A 200 10.11 2.56 -22.91
N ALA A 201 10.70 1.90 -21.90
CA ALA A 201 12.12 2.06 -21.58
C ALA A 201 13.01 1.73 -22.78
N ASN A 202 12.69 0.64 -23.50
CA ASN A 202 13.41 0.30 -24.73
C ASN A 202 13.28 1.40 -25.81
N GLN A 203 12.08 1.95 -26.01
CA GLN A 203 11.88 3.04 -26.97
C GLN A 203 12.63 4.32 -26.58
N VAL A 204 12.69 4.64 -25.29
CA VAL A 204 13.47 5.77 -24.78
C VAL A 204 14.96 5.53 -25.01
N CYS A 205 15.48 4.33 -24.71
CA CYS A 205 16.88 3.98 -24.99
C CYS A 205 17.20 4.03 -26.50
N GLU A 206 16.32 3.53 -27.36
CA GLU A 206 16.47 3.66 -28.82
C GLU A 206 16.52 5.14 -29.25
N SER A 207 15.68 5.98 -28.63
CA SER A 207 15.66 7.42 -28.88
C SER A 207 16.95 8.11 -28.43
N GLU A 208 17.51 7.71 -27.28
CA GLU A 208 18.81 8.17 -26.78
C GLU A 208 19.94 7.78 -27.73
N GLU A 209 19.95 6.51 -28.20
CA GLU A 209 20.96 6.02 -29.13
C GLU A 209 20.97 6.82 -30.44
N ILE A 210 19.79 7.13 -31.00
CA ILE A 210 19.66 7.97 -32.20
C ILE A 210 20.29 9.35 -31.98
N ILE A 211 20.07 9.96 -30.80
CA ILE A 211 20.64 11.27 -30.49
C ILE A 211 22.17 11.19 -30.38
N PHE A 212 22.70 10.22 -29.63
CA PHE A 212 24.14 10.04 -29.50
C PHE A 212 24.82 9.76 -30.84
N GLN A 213 24.21 8.95 -31.71
CA GLN A 213 24.70 8.73 -33.08
C GLN A 213 24.74 10.04 -33.86
N SER A 214 23.67 10.84 -33.78
CA SER A 214 23.60 12.14 -34.48
C SER A 214 24.66 13.15 -34.00
N GLU A 215 25.01 13.12 -32.72
CA GLU A 215 26.06 13.97 -32.15
C GLU A 215 27.46 13.52 -32.59
N LEU A 216 27.67 12.20 -32.73
CA LEU A 216 28.93 11.61 -33.21
C LEU A 216 29.17 11.87 -34.70
N ASP A 217 28.10 11.87 -35.52
CA ASP A 217 28.18 12.03 -36.98
C ASP A 217 28.36 13.49 -37.46
N ASN A 218 28.61 14.45 -36.55
CA ASN A 218 29.02 15.83 -36.87
C ASN A 218 28.09 16.59 -37.84
N ASN A 219 26.76 16.50 -37.67
CA ASN A 219 25.77 17.24 -38.47
C ASN A 219 25.90 17.07 -40.01
N GLN A 220 26.62 16.04 -40.50
CA GLN A 220 26.69 15.74 -41.93
C GLN A 220 25.59 14.76 -42.30
N GLU A 221 24.66 15.26 -43.12
CA GLU A 221 23.43 14.63 -43.62
C GLU A 221 22.22 14.73 -42.67
N SER A 222 21.06 14.99 -43.30
CA SER A 222 19.78 15.36 -42.72
C SER A 222 19.45 14.57 -41.45
N ILE A 223 19.41 15.27 -40.31
CA ILE A 223 19.02 14.71 -39.01
C ILE A 223 17.65 14.03 -39.19
N PRO A 224 17.51 12.71 -38.95
CA PRO A 224 16.19 12.10 -38.83
C PRO A 224 15.40 12.85 -37.75
N GLU A 225 14.09 13.02 -37.89
CA GLU A 225 13.24 13.69 -36.89
C GLU A 225 13.66 13.27 -35.48
N ARG A 226 14.19 14.21 -34.69
CA ARG A 226 14.65 13.90 -33.33
C ARG A 226 13.45 13.34 -32.56
N PRO A 227 13.59 12.19 -31.88
CA PRO A 227 12.50 11.56 -31.14
C PRO A 227 12.26 12.27 -29.80
N VAL A 228 12.07 13.58 -29.86
CA VAL A 228 11.85 14.47 -28.72
C VAL A 228 10.51 15.17 -28.86
N PHE A 229 9.88 15.48 -27.73
CA PHE A 229 8.63 16.21 -27.70
C PHE A 229 8.60 17.21 -26.55
N ALA A 230 7.86 18.30 -26.76
CA ALA A 230 7.68 19.34 -25.76
C ALA A 230 6.66 18.88 -24.69
N PRO A 231 7.00 18.90 -23.39
CA PRO A 231 6.09 18.58 -22.29
C PRO A 231 4.79 19.40 -22.27
N ARG A 232 4.89 20.67 -22.71
CA ARG A 232 3.76 21.59 -22.86
C ARG A 232 2.77 21.13 -23.93
N ALA A 233 3.26 20.57 -25.04
CA ALA A 233 2.40 20.07 -26.11
C ALA A 233 1.56 18.87 -25.61
N ALA A 234 2.20 17.93 -24.91
CA ALA A 234 1.52 16.79 -24.30
C ALA A 234 0.43 17.25 -23.31
N LEU A 235 0.74 18.26 -22.47
CA LEU A 235 -0.24 18.83 -21.54
C LEU A 235 -1.43 19.46 -22.27
N VAL A 236 -1.18 20.27 -23.30
CA VAL A 236 -2.24 20.91 -24.10
C VAL A 236 -3.15 19.88 -24.75
N LYS A 237 -2.59 18.82 -25.36
CA LYS A 237 -3.36 17.73 -25.97
C LYS A 237 -4.22 16.98 -24.94
N ALA A 238 -3.63 16.62 -23.80
CA ALA A 238 -4.36 15.94 -22.72
C ALA A 238 -5.53 16.80 -22.21
N LEU A 239 -5.27 18.10 -21.99
CA LEU A 239 -6.28 19.05 -21.56
C LEU A 239 -7.42 19.19 -22.59
N GLN A 240 -7.08 19.38 -23.86
CA GLN A 240 -8.08 19.51 -24.94
C GLN A 240 -9.01 18.30 -24.99
N ARG A 241 -8.48 17.08 -24.79
CA ARG A 241 -9.29 15.86 -24.78
C ARG A 241 -10.13 15.67 -23.53
N CYS A 242 -9.62 16.09 -22.36
CA CYS A 242 -10.37 16.02 -21.11
C CYS A 242 -11.52 17.04 -21.03
N PHE A 243 -11.34 18.21 -21.66
CA PHE A 243 -12.27 19.34 -21.55
C PHE A 243 -13.03 19.65 -22.85
N GLY A 244 -12.68 19.01 -23.97
CA GLY A 244 -13.31 19.22 -25.28
C GLY A 244 -13.02 20.57 -25.92
N SER A 245 -12.15 21.40 -25.33
CA SER A 245 -11.79 22.73 -25.80
C SER A 245 -10.29 22.97 -25.71
N THR A 246 -9.73 23.65 -26.70
CA THR A 246 -8.30 23.96 -26.73
C THR A 246 -7.98 25.07 -25.73
N PRO A 247 -6.99 24.88 -24.83
CA PRO A 247 -6.57 25.94 -23.92
C PRO A 247 -5.96 27.13 -24.68
N GLN A 248 -6.13 28.32 -24.12
CA GLN A 248 -5.56 29.55 -24.64
C GLN A 248 -4.47 30.08 -23.70
N TRP A 249 -3.35 30.51 -24.26
CA TRP A 249 -2.28 31.13 -23.48
C TRP A 249 -2.67 32.57 -23.12
N LEU A 250 -2.64 32.88 -21.83
CA LEU A 250 -2.81 34.26 -21.32
C LEU A 250 -1.48 35.01 -21.31
N ASP A 251 -0.42 34.30 -20.95
CA ASP A 251 0.97 34.75 -20.92
C ASP A 251 1.89 33.56 -21.26
N ASP A 252 3.21 33.74 -21.18
CA ASP A 252 4.20 32.70 -21.52
C ASP A 252 4.13 31.45 -20.62
N THR A 253 3.40 31.51 -19.51
CA THR A 253 3.36 30.46 -18.48
C THR A 253 1.95 30.03 -18.08
N THR A 254 0.92 30.82 -18.36
CA THR A 254 -0.44 30.62 -17.83
C THR A 254 -1.38 30.25 -18.97
N LEU A 255 -2.13 29.16 -18.79
CA LEU A 255 -3.18 28.75 -19.71
C LEU A 255 -4.56 28.96 -19.09
N GLN A 256 -5.51 29.37 -19.91
CA GLN A 256 -6.93 29.47 -19.56
C GLN A 256 -7.76 28.48 -20.37
N MET A 257 -8.73 27.88 -19.68
CA MET A 257 -9.79 27.10 -20.31
C MET A 257 -11.01 27.98 -20.57
N PRO A 258 -11.42 28.23 -21.84
CA PRO A 258 -12.50 29.15 -22.17
C PRO A 258 -13.85 28.83 -21.52
N GLU A 259 -14.15 27.54 -21.29
CA GLU A 259 -15.42 27.08 -20.70
C GLU A 259 -15.28 26.60 -19.24
N HIS A 260 -14.08 26.67 -18.68
CA HIS A 260 -13.76 26.08 -17.39
C HIS A 260 -12.89 26.99 -16.51
N ASP A 261 -13.42 28.17 -16.17
CA ASP A 261 -12.81 29.14 -15.23
C ASP A 261 -12.50 28.57 -13.83
N TRP A 262 -13.02 27.38 -13.54
CA TRP A 262 -12.78 26.64 -12.31
C TRP A 262 -11.51 25.78 -12.34
N VAL A 263 -10.81 25.72 -13.47
CA VAL A 263 -9.53 25.05 -13.65
C VAL A 263 -8.44 26.12 -13.68
N TRP A 264 -7.37 25.90 -12.92
CA TRP A 264 -6.18 26.74 -12.95
C TRP A 264 -5.02 25.98 -13.57
N ILE A 265 -4.31 26.60 -14.51
CA ILE A 265 -3.26 25.93 -15.27
C ILE A 265 -2.07 26.87 -15.42
N GLN A 266 -0.91 26.40 -14.98
CA GLN A 266 0.37 27.05 -15.22
C GLN A 266 1.35 26.02 -15.79
N ALA A 267 1.97 26.35 -16.90
CA ALA A 267 2.99 25.56 -17.57
C ALA A 267 4.20 26.44 -17.86
N ALA A 268 5.21 26.39 -17.00
CA ALA A 268 6.51 27.03 -17.21
C ALA A 268 7.26 26.39 -18.39
N PRO A 269 8.23 27.10 -19.01
CA PRO A 269 9.02 26.52 -20.09
C PRO A 269 9.95 25.48 -19.49
N THR A 270 10.02 24.34 -20.15
CA THR A 270 10.81 23.19 -19.71
C THR A 270 11.66 22.68 -20.85
N ASP A 271 12.63 21.86 -20.51
CA ASP A 271 13.34 21.01 -21.45
C ASP A 271 12.40 20.02 -22.17
N ASP A 272 12.88 19.44 -23.27
CA ASP A 272 12.16 18.41 -24.01
C ASP A 272 12.25 17.03 -23.33
N LEU A 273 11.34 16.12 -23.69
CA LEU A 273 11.34 14.72 -23.28
C LEU A 273 11.65 13.81 -24.47
N LEU A 274 12.28 12.67 -24.20
CA LEU A 274 12.57 11.62 -25.18
C LEU A 274 11.44 10.62 -25.31
N GLY A 275 11.19 10.12 -26.51
CA GLY A 275 10.22 9.06 -26.78
C GLY A 275 8.90 9.60 -27.34
N ASN A 276 7.78 8.99 -26.93
CA ASN A 276 6.48 9.28 -27.54
C ASN A 276 5.60 10.21 -26.68
N GLU A 277 5.24 11.37 -27.22
CA GLU A 277 4.33 12.34 -26.60
C GLU A 277 3.01 11.70 -26.13
N ASN A 278 2.47 10.76 -26.92
CA ASN A 278 1.16 10.15 -26.66
C ASN A 278 1.12 9.30 -25.38
N HIS A 279 2.26 8.79 -24.91
CA HIS A 279 2.32 8.11 -23.62
C HIS A 279 2.04 9.08 -22.47
N ILE A 280 2.66 10.27 -22.52
CA ILE A 280 2.47 11.31 -21.50
C ILE A 280 1.05 11.89 -21.61
N VAL A 281 0.54 12.08 -22.82
CA VAL A 281 -0.87 12.46 -23.04
C VAL A 281 -1.81 11.48 -22.34
N LEU A 282 -1.63 10.17 -22.55
CA LEU A 282 -2.46 9.14 -21.91
C LEU A 282 -2.35 9.15 -20.37
N ALA A 283 -1.13 9.36 -19.85
CA ALA A 283 -0.92 9.45 -18.41
C ALA A 283 -1.66 10.66 -17.81
N LEU A 284 -1.53 11.84 -18.44
CA LEU A 284 -2.20 13.07 -18.01
C LEU A 284 -3.72 12.98 -18.18
N GLU A 285 -4.23 12.40 -19.27
CA GLU A 285 -5.67 12.16 -19.47
C GLU A 285 -6.27 11.34 -18.31
N ASN A 286 -5.58 10.27 -17.90
CA ASN A 286 -6.04 9.44 -16.78
C ASN A 286 -6.07 10.21 -15.45
N LEU A 287 -5.03 11.02 -15.16
CA LEU A 287 -4.98 11.83 -13.94
C LEU A 287 -6.02 12.96 -13.93
N ILE A 288 -6.17 13.69 -15.04
CA ILE A 288 -7.12 14.80 -15.16
C ILE A 288 -8.56 14.27 -15.14
N SER A 289 -8.86 13.16 -15.82
CA SER A 289 -10.18 12.53 -15.77
C SER A 289 -10.53 12.02 -14.37
N ASN A 290 -9.54 11.48 -13.64
CA ASN A 290 -9.72 11.14 -12.22
C ASN A 290 -10.02 12.39 -11.38
N ALA A 291 -9.26 13.47 -11.58
CA ALA A 291 -9.48 14.75 -10.91
C ALA A 291 -10.90 15.30 -11.15
N GLN A 292 -11.38 15.31 -12.39
CA GLN A 292 -12.73 15.73 -12.75
C GLN A 292 -13.80 14.90 -12.04
N PHE A 293 -13.65 13.58 -12.05
CA PHE A 293 -14.61 12.66 -11.41
C PHE A 293 -14.73 12.88 -9.90
N PHE A 294 -13.61 12.97 -9.19
CA PHE A 294 -13.61 13.09 -7.73
C PHE A 294 -14.01 14.50 -7.26
N THR A 295 -13.68 15.52 -8.04
CA THR A 295 -14.14 16.90 -7.79
C THR A 295 -15.67 17.00 -7.82
N GLY A 296 -16.34 16.26 -8.70
CA GLY A 296 -17.80 16.25 -8.80
C GLY A 296 -18.53 15.60 -7.62
N ARG A 297 -17.82 14.87 -6.75
CA ARG A 297 -18.40 14.13 -5.61
C ARG A 297 -18.41 14.89 -4.29
N VAL A 298 -17.70 16.00 -4.19
CA VAL A 298 -17.73 16.85 -3.00
C VAL A 298 -19.03 17.68 -3.02
N ASN A 299 -19.73 17.74 -1.89
CA ASN A 299 -21.03 18.41 -1.76
C ASN A 299 -20.97 19.87 -2.29
N SER A 300 -21.57 20.07 -3.46
CA SER A 300 -21.44 21.24 -4.33
C SER A 300 -21.97 22.57 -3.76
N ARG A 301 -22.62 22.56 -2.59
CA ARG A 301 -23.17 23.76 -1.93
C ARG A 301 -22.15 24.56 -1.12
N LYS A 302 -20.97 24.01 -0.81
CA LYS A 302 -19.92 24.67 -0.01
C LYS A 302 -18.60 24.90 -0.77
N VAL A 303 -18.43 24.31 -1.95
CA VAL A 303 -17.16 24.35 -2.68
C VAL A 303 -17.12 25.54 -3.62
N GLU A 304 -16.14 26.42 -3.40
CA GLU A 304 -15.90 27.55 -4.28
C GLU A 304 -15.71 27.15 -5.74
N LYS A 305 -16.05 28.08 -6.64
CA LYS A 305 -16.01 27.83 -8.06
C LYS A 305 -14.58 27.82 -8.60
N ARG A 306 -13.63 28.57 -8.03
CA ARG A 306 -12.27 28.71 -8.60
C ARG A 306 -11.33 27.57 -8.16
N ALA A 307 -10.43 27.16 -9.07
CA ALA A 307 -9.32 26.22 -8.85
C ALA A 307 -9.72 24.89 -8.19
N ARG A 308 -10.79 24.27 -8.70
CA ARG A 308 -11.17 22.91 -8.25
C ARG A 308 -10.21 21.85 -8.78
N ILE A 309 -9.61 22.12 -9.93
CA ILE A 309 -8.48 21.38 -10.48
C ILE A 309 -7.38 22.41 -10.72
N ALA A 310 -6.16 22.11 -10.29
CA ALA A 310 -4.98 22.90 -10.57
C ALA A 310 -3.95 22.01 -11.25
N VAL A 311 -3.40 22.49 -12.36
CA VAL A 311 -2.33 21.79 -13.09
C VAL A 311 -1.11 22.70 -13.16
N LEU A 312 0.02 22.24 -12.64
CA LEU A 312 1.31 22.91 -12.74
C LEU A 312 2.27 22.03 -13.54
N LEU A 313 2.97 22.64 -14.49
CA LEU A 313 4.12 22.07 -15.19
C LEU A 313 5.31 22.98 -14.97
N ASP A 314 6.39 22.45 -14.40
CA ASP A 314 7.66 23.14 -14.24
C ASP A 314 8.85 22.18 -14.32
N GLN A 315 10.06 22.72 -14.17
CA GLN A 315 11.29 21.94 -14.17
C GLN A 315 12.10 22.23 -12.90
N GLN A 316 12.53 21.18 -12.21
CA GLN A 316 13.36 21.26 -11.02
C GLN A 316 14.47 20.21 -11.08
N GLN A 317 15.73 20.64 -10.89
CA GLN A 317 16.90 19.76 -10.82
C GLN A 317 17.00 18.78 -12.01
N GLY A 318 16.71 19.24 -13.22
CA GLY A 318 16.74 18.40 -14.43
C GLY A 318 15.49 17.53 -14.66
N TYR A 319 14.58 17.46 -13.69
CA TYR A 319 13.30 16.75 -13.83
C TYR A 319 12.19 17.71 -14.24
N ILE A 320 11.41 17.28 -15.22
CA ILE A 320 10.15 17.88 -15.63
C ILE A 320 9.05 17.36 -14.71
N ARG A 321 8.39 18.26 -14.01
CA ARG A 321 7.40 17.94 -13.01
C ARG A 321 6.00 18.34 -13.48
N TYR A 322 5.08 17.39 -13.43
CA TYR A 322 3.65 17.63 -13.57
C TYR A 322 2.97 17.45 -12.21
N GLN A 323 2.24 18.47 -11.79
CA GLN A 323 1.43 18.46 -10.57
C GLN A 323 -0.04 18.62 -10.93
N ILE A 324 -0.85 17.62 -10.60
CA ILE A 324 -2.29 17.60 -10.85
C ILE A 324 -2.99 17.53 -9.51
N TYR A 325 -3.57 18.65 -9.10
CA TYR A 325 -4.37 18.75 -7.88
C TYR A 325 -5.86 18.72 -8.19
N ASN A 326 -6.62 18.10 -7.30
CA ASN A 326 -8.08 18.16 -7.32
C ASN A 326 -8.69 18.29 -5.92
N ARG A 327 -9.78 19.05 -5.83
CA ARG A 327 -10.64 19.15 -4.64
C ARG A 327 -11.57 17.95 -4.49
N GLY A 328 -10.97 16.76 -4.36
CA GLY A 328 -11.67 15.51 -4.11
C GLY A 328 -11.48 15.00 -2.67
N PRO A 329 -12.16 13.92 -2.28
CA PRO A 329 -11.92 13.27 -0.99
C PRO A 329 -10.47 12.77 -0.90
N HIS A 330 -9.89 12.86 0.29
CA HIS A 330 -8.56 12.31 0.58
C HIS A 330 -8.48 10.81 0.30
N ILE A 331 -7.29 10.37 -0.10
CA ILE A 331 -6.98 8.95 -0.26
C ILE A 331 -6.54 8.41 1.10
N ASN A 332 -7.21 7.37 1.58
CA ASN A 332 -6.85 6.72 2.84
C ASN A 332 -5.48 6.02 2.72
N ASP A 333 -4.68 6.04 3.78
CA ASP A 333 -3.33 5.44 3.80
C ASP A 333 -3.34 3.94 3.45
N ASN A 334 -4.37 3.20 3.89
CA ASN A 334 -4.52 1.77 3.56
C ASN A 334 -4.72 1.51 2.05
N ALA A 335 -5.25 2.49 1.32
CA ALA A 335 -5.46 2.42 -0.13
C ALA A 335 -4.21 2.83 -0.92
N ALA A 336 -3.24 3.52 -0.29
CA ALA A 336 -2.03 4.04 -0.94
C ALA A 336 -1.25 2.94 -1.67
N HIS A 337 -1.07 1.78 -1.03
CA HIS A 337 -0.33 0.64 -1.59
C HIS A 337 -1.07 -0.09 -2.71
N GLN A 338 -2.38 0.11 -2.83
CA GLN A 338 -3.23 -0.56 -3.82
C GLN A 338 -3.58 0.37 -4.99
N LEU A 339 -3.38 1.68 -4.83
CA LEU A 339 -3.82 2.71 -5.77
C LEU A 339 -3.31 2.48 -7.21
N PHE A 340 -2.06 2.01 -7.32
CA PHE A 340 -1.40 1.73 -8.59
C PHE A 340 -1.45 0.24 -8.99
N GLN A 341 -2.19 -0.59 -8.27
CA GLN A 341 -2.34 -2.02 -8.61
C GLN A 341 -3.38 -2.23 -9.71
N LEU A 342 -3.08 -3.20 -10.58
CA LEU A 342 -3.98 -3.59 -11.66
C LEU A 342 -5.35 -4.01 -11.11
N GLY A 343 -6.42 -3.38 -11.61
CA GLY A 343 -7.79 -3.75 -11.25
C GLY A 343 -8.35 -3.01 -10.03
N TYR A 344 -7.53 -2.23 -9.31
CA TYR A 344 -7.98 -1.51 -8.13
C TYR A 344 -8.82 -0.28 -8.52
N SER A 345 -10.04 -0.20 -7.97
CA SER A 345 -10.93 0.95 -8.17
C SER A 345 -11.84 1.13 -6.97
N THR A 346 -11.95 2.37 -6.49
CA THR A 346 -12.93 2.78 -5.47
C THR A 346 -14.26 3.22 -6.10
N ARG A 347 -14.37 3.21 -7.44
CA ARG A 347 -15.61 3.55 -8.15
C ARG A 347 -16.57 2.36 -8.08
N ARG A 348 -17.84 2.60 -7.72
CA ARG A 348 -18.88 1.55 -7.71
C ARG A 348 -19.11 1.03 -9.13
N ALA A 349 -19.10 -0.29 -9.30
CA ALA A 349 -19.26 -0.97 -10.60
C ALA A 349 -20.55 -0.61 -11.38
N LYS A 350 -21.55 -0.03 -10.73
CA LYS A 350 -22.81 0.43 -11.36
C LYS A 350 -22.71 1.79 -12.05
N GLU A 351 -21.73 2.62 -11.72
CA GLU A 351 -21.64 4.01 -12.22
C GLU A 351 -20.53 4.20 -13.27
N HIS A 352 -19.55 3.29 -13.34
CA HIS A 352 -18.47 3.36 -14.33
C HIS A 352 -18.01 1.97 -14.77
N HIS A 353 -17.81 1.79 -16.08
CA HIS A 353 -17.14 0.63 -16.67
C HIS A 353 -15.61 0.59 -16.44
N GLY A 354 -15.07 1.53 -15.65
CA GLY A 354 -13.65 1.64 -15.37
C GLY A 354 -13.15 0.47 -14.52
N LYS A 355 -12.44 -0.47 -15.15
CA LYS A 355 -11.87 -1.69 -14.54
C LYS A 355 -10.73 -1.43 -13.54
N GLY A 356 -10.49 -0.20 -13.09
CA GLY A 356 -9.35 0.11 -12.19
C GLY A 356 -7.98 -0.01 -12.86
N LEU A 357 -7.91 0.35 -14.15
CA LEU A 357 -6.68 0.23 -14.94
C LEU A 357 -5.92 1.56 -15.09
N GLY A 358 -6.60 2.70 -14.95
CA GLY A 358 -6.03 4.01 -15.30
C GLY A 358 -4.75 4.37 -14.53
N LEU A 359 -4.78 4.33 -13.20
CA LEU A 359 -3.60 4.65 -12.39
C LEU A 359 -2.48 3.62 -12.52
N TYR A 360 -2.83 2.36 -12.79
CA TYR A 360 -1.83 1.33 -13.15
C TYR A 360 -1.10 1.72 -14.45
N PHE A 361 -1.82 2.08 -15.50
CA PHE A 361 -1.23 2.55 -16.76
C PHE A 361 -0.33 3.76 -16.55
N VAL A 362 -0.80 4.76 -15.80
CA VAL A 362 0.01 5.94 -15.46
C VAL A 362 1.32 5.51 -14.82
N ASN A 363 1.28 4.68 -13.77
CA ASN A 363 2.47 4.24 -13.06
C ASN A 363 3.45 3.46 -13.96
N GLU A 364 2.95 2.55 -14.82
CA GLU A 364 3.82 1.80 -15.72
C GLU A 364 4.42 2.68 -16.83
N ILE A 365 3.66 3.66 -17.34
CA ILE A 365 4.18 4.67 -18.27
C ILE A 365 5.30 5.46 -17.61
N ILE A 366 5.06 6.05 -16.44
CA ILE A 366 6.05 6.90 -15.77
C ILE A 366 7.32 6.12 -15.43
N LYS A 367 7.21 4.87 -14.97
CA LYS A 367 8.38 4.00 -14.76
C LYS A 367 9.16 3.73 -16.04
N GLY A 368 8.48 3.56 -17.17
CA GLY A 368 9.15 3.34 -18.46
C GLY A 368 10.00 4.52 -18.92
N TYR A 369 9.69 5.73 -18.44
CA TYR A 369 10.51 6.94 -18.64
C TYR A 369 11.52 7.16 -17.50
N ASP A 370 11.82 6.15 -16.68
CA ASP A 370 12.64 6.25 -15.45
C ASP A 370 12.17 7.37 -14.49
N GLY A 371 10.88 7.68 -14.52
CA GLY A 371 10.26 8.68 -13.68
C GLY A 371 9.67 8.12 -12.40
N ASN A 372 9.12 9.02 -11.59
CA ASN A 372 8.39 8.69 -10.37
C ASN A 372 7.00 9.35 -10.36
N ILE A 373 6.01 8.65 -9.80
CA ILE A 373 4.69 9.20 -9.50
C ILE A 373 4.41 9.07 -8.00
N ALA A 374 4.04 10.18 -7.39
CA ALA A 374 3.64 10.26 -6.00
C ALA A 374 2.26 10.90 -5.87
N PHE A 375 1.65 10.74 -4.71
CA PHE A 375 0.47 11.51 -4.33
C PHE A 375 0.62 12.02 -2.90
N SER A 376 -0.06 13.13 -2.61
CA SER A 376 -0.17 13.68 -1.27
C SER A 376 -1.58 14.20 -1.02
N ASN A 377 -2.08 13.98 0.19
CA ASN A 377 -3.32 14.62 0.64
C ASN A 377 -2.98 16.05 1.09
N ILE A 378 -3.62 17.03 0.47
CA ILE A 378 -3.52 18.43 0.86
C ILE A 378 -4.55 18.68 1.96
N HIS A 379 -4.08 19.13 3.11
CA HIS A 379 -4.93 19.48 4.24
C HIS A 379 -5.07 21.00 4.36
N ASN A 380 -6.21 21.44 4.89
CA ASN A 380 -6.36 22.80 5.36
C ASN A 380 -5.30 23.06 6.46
N SER A 381 -4.75 24.27 6.49
CA SER A 381 -3.77 24.69 7.50
C SER A 381 -4.26 25.95 8.21
N SER A 382 -3.94 26.07 9.51
CA SER A 382 -4.11 27.30 10.26
C SER A 382 -2.96 28.26 9.96
N ASP A 383 -3.21 29.57 10.01
CA ASP A 383 -2.20 30.62 9.82
C ASP A 383 -2.71 31.94 10.39
N VAL A 384 -1.82 32.90 10.55
CA VAL A 384 -2.15 34.23 11.05
C VAL A 384 -1.77 35.25 10.00
N LEU A 385 -2.71 36.11 9.64
CA LEU A 385 -2.57 37.14 8.63
C LEU A 385 -2.66 38.52 9.27
N SER A 386 -1.76 39.41 8.91
CA SER A 386 -1.86 40.84 9.23
C SER A 386 -2.42 41.57 8.02
N LEU A 387 -3.63 42.11 8.15
CA LEU A 387 -4.30 42.93 7.15
C LEU A 387 -4.11 44.41 7.48
N ARG A 388 -3.54 45.17 6.54
CA ARG A 388 -3.43 46.63 6.61
C ARG A 388 -4.14 47.26 5.41
N ILE A 389 -5.12 48.11 5.69
CA ILE A 389 -5.95 48.81 4.71
C ILE A 389 -5.70 50.31 4.84
N GLU A 390 -5.44 51.00 3.73
CA GLU A 390 -5.22 52.44 3.68
C GLU A 390 -6.20 53.08 2.68
N THR A 391 -6.78 54.22 3.06
CA THR A 391 -7.76 54.96 2.25
C THR A 391 -7.25 56.34 1.82
N ASP A 392 -7.93 56.94 0.85
CA ASP A 392 -7.67 58.32 0.39
C ASP A 392 -8.03 59.39 1.42
N SER A 393 -8.85 59.04 2.42
CA SER A 393 -9.15 59.88 3.58
C SER A 393 -8.02 59.90 4.62
N GLY A 394 -6.98 59.07 4.46
CA GLY A 394 -5.87 58.91 5.41
C GLY A 394 -6.19 57.97 6.57
N GLU A 395 -7.30 57.23 6.51
CA GLU A 395 -7.66 56.19 7.48
C GLU A 395 -6.80 54.95 7.22
N VAL A 396 -6.19 54.41 8.29
CA VAL A 396 -5.40 53.18 8.24
C VAL A 396 -6.00 52.18 9.23
N ILE A 397 -6.50 51.07 8.72
CA ILE A 397 -7.05 49.97 9.51
C ILE A 397 -6.02 48.85 9.52
N THR A 398 -5.60 48.40 10.71
CA THR A 398 -4.72 47.25 10.88
C THR A 398 -5.42 46.21 11.73
N GLU A 399 -5.58 45.00 11.19
CA GLU A 399 -6.32 43.90 11.78
C GLU A 399 -5.52 42.62 11.67
N VAL A 400 -5.59 41.77 12.69
CA VAL A 400 -4.97 40.45 12.68
C VAL A 400 -6.07 39.42 12.52
N ILE A 401 -5.97 38.61 11.47
CA ILE A 401 -6.91 37.55 11.11
C ILE A 401 -6.25 36.21 11.40
N GLU A 402 -6.92 35.38 12.19
CA GLU A 402 -6.50 33.99 12.44
C GLU A 402 -7.34 33.06 11.56
N LEU A 403 -6.66 32.29 10.71
CA LEU A 403 -7.24 31.16 9.99
C LEU A 403 -7.21 29.94 10.91
N VAL A 404 -8.39 29.41 11.22
CA VAL A 404 -8.58 28.29 12.15
C VAL A 404 -9.32 27.15 11.45
N ILE A 405 -9.09 25.92 11.88
CA ILE A 405 -9.77 24.75 11.34
C ILE A 405 -10.64 24.16 12.44
N GLU A 406 -11.95 24.09 12.20
CA GLU A 406 -12.90 23.43 13.09
C GLU A 406 -13.65 22.35 12.29
N GLU A 407 -13.59 21.10 12.75
CA GLU A 407 -14.21 19.94 12.06
C GLU A 407 -13.82 19.87 10.56
N ASP A 408 -12.52 20.01 10.26
CA ASP A 408 -11.92 20.09 8.91
C ASP A 408 -12.41 21.24 8.02
N THR A 409 -13.26 22.12 8.55
CA THR A 409 -13.75 23.30 7.83
C THR A 409 -12.87 24.51 8.17
N PRO A 410 -12.32 25.21 7.16
CA PRO A 410 -11.55 26.40 7.42
C PRO A 410 -12.48 27.58 7.77
N LEU A 411 -12.17 28.24 8.88
CA LEU A 411 -12.87 29.40 9.43
C LEU A 411 -11.85 30.53 9.68
N CYS A 412 -12.37 31.72 9.94
CA CYS A 412 -11.57 32.88 10.27
C CYS A 412 -12.11 33.57 11.54
N ARG A 413 -11.21 34.16 12.33
CA ARG A 413 -11.58 35.03 13.46
C ARG A 413 -10.63 36.22 13.55
N LYS A 414 -11.12 37.31 14.11
CA LYS A 414 -10.26 38.44 14.48
C LYS A 414 -9.46 38.08 15.72
N SER A 415 -8.21 38.52 15.80
CA SER A 415 -7.39 38.27 16.98
C SER A 415 -8.03 38.87 18.22
N GLY A 416 -8.16 38.08 19.27
CA GLY A 416 -8.87 38.43 20.51
C GLY A 416 -10.37 38.16 20.52
N SER A 417 -10.96 37.62 19.44
CA SER A 417 -12.32 37.10 19.41
C SER A 417 -12.31 35.58 19.55
N ASP A 418 -13.10 35.03 20.48
CA ASP A 418 -13.24 33.57 20.66
C ASP A 418 -14.16 32.93 19.61
N VAL A 419 -14.96 33.71 18.88
CA VAL A 419 -15.92 33.20 17.91
C VAL A 419 -15.29 33.08 16.52
N ALA A 420 -15.21 31.86 16.00
CA ALA A 420 -14.86 31.59 14.62
C ALA A 420 -16.05 31.82 13.68
N ALA A 421 -15.78 32.46 12.54
CA ALA A 421 -16.78 32.81 11.53
C ALA A 421 -16.38 32.28 10.15
N ARG A 422 -17.35 32.15 9.26
CA ARG A 422 -17.11 31.77 7.85
C ARG A 422 -16.64 32.93 6.98
N GLN A 423 -16.80 34.15 7.45
CA GLN A 423 -16.35 35.36 6.78
C GLN A 423 -16.11 36.47 7.80
N LEU A 424 -15.26 37.41 7.42
CA LEU A 424 -15.07 38.67 8.14
C LEU A 424 -15.37 39.81 7.18
N ASP A 425 -16.12 40.80 7.67
CA ASP A 425 -16.59 41.91 6.87
C ASP A 425 -16.04 43.23 7.45
N TRP A 426 -15.56 44.13 6.58
CA TRP A 426 -15.17 45.49 6.94
C TRP A 426 -15.87 46.48 5.99
N VAL A 427 -16.28 47.61 6.54
CA VAL A 427 -16.83 48.73 5.77
C VAL A 427 -15.86 49.88 5.90
N VAL A 428 -15.28 50.29 4.78
CA VAL A 428 -14.24 51.32 4.74
C VAL A 428 -14.76 52.54 4.02
N PHE A 429 -14.59 53.74 4.59
CA PHE A 429 -15.09 54.99 3.99
C PHE A 429 -13.99 55.66 3.15
N GLY A 430 -14.35 56.08 1.94
CA GLY A 430 -13.39 56.61 0.96
C GLY A 430 -12.92 55.56 -0.06
N LYS A 431 -11.96 55.92 -0.90
CA LYS A 431 -11.35 55.01 -1.89
C LYS A 431 -10.18 54.28 -1.25
N LEU A 432 -10.09 52.97 -1.45
CA LEU A 432 -8.92 52.18 -1.06
C LEU A 432 -7.69 52.61 -1.84
N VAL A 433 -6.63 53.02 -1.14
CA VAL A 433 -5.33 53.41 -1.72
C VAL A 433 -4.40 52.20 -1.76
N SER A 434 -4.32 51.44 -0.67
CA SER A 434 -3.56 50.20 -0.63
C SER A 434 -4.17 49.16 0.30
N LEU A 435 -3.97 47.90 -0.07
CA LEU A 435 -4.30 46.74 0.74
C LEU A 435 -3.05 45.88 0.86
N GLU A 436 -2.65 45.58 2.09
CA GLU A 436 -1.48 44.79 2.42
C GLU A 436 -1.91 43.61 3.27
N ILE A 437 -1.55 42.40 2.84
CA ILE A 437 -1.74 41.18 3.63
C ILE A 437 -0.37 40.55 3.83
N THR A 438 -0.01 40.34 5.09
CA THR A 438 1.23 39.66 5.47
C THR A 438 0.89 38.34 6.13
N HIS A 439 1.45 37.26 5.61
CA HIS A 439 1.37 35.94 6.22
C HIS A 439 2.44 35.83 7.31
N GLN A 440 2.06 35.40 8.51
CA GLN A 440 3.03 35.25 9.60
C GLN A 440 3.93 34.02 9.38
N SER A 441 3.40 33.00 8.71
CA SER A 441 4.11 31.73 8.46
C SER A 441 5.32 31.86 7.53
N ASP A 442 5.22 32.65 6.46
CA ASP A 442 6.29 32.86 5.47
C ASP A 442 6.92 34.26 5.53
N GLN A 443 6.37 35.15 6.36
CA GLN A 443 6.76 36.56 6.49
C GLN A 443 6.72 37.35 5.17
N GLN A 444 5.94 36.89 4.18
CA GLN A 444 5.78 37.60 2.92
C GLN A 444 4.63 38.60 3.01
N THR A 445 4.94 39.86 2.67
CA THR A 445 3.95 40.94 2.57
C THR A 445 3.54 41.13 1.12
N HIS A 446 2.26 40.89 0.85
CA HIS A 446 1.67 41.15 -0.45
C HIS A 446 0.91 42.46 -0.43
N ARG A 447 1.38 43.43 -1.21
CA ARG A 447 0.80 44.77 -1.33
C ARG A 447 0.12 44.93 -2.68
N GLN A 448 -1.11 45.42 -2.67
CA GLN A 448 -1.83 45.80 -3.87
C GLN A 448 -2.24 47.27 -3.82
N LEU A 449 -2.08 47.98 -4.93
CA LEU A 449 -2.31 49.42 -5.07
C LEU A 449 -3.61 49.74 -5.81
N HIS A 450 -4.08 50.98 -5.64
CA HIS A 450 -5.38 51.52 -6.08
C HIS A 450 -5.86 51.08 -7.48
N GLU A 451 -4.98 50.97 -8.48
CA GLU A 451 -5.36 50.65 -9.87
C GLU A 451 -6.01 49.27 -10.02
N ALA A 452 -5.67 48.31 -9.16
CA ALA A 452 -6.23 46.95 -9.17
C ALA A 452 -7.42 46.76 -8.19
N LEU A 453 -7.77 47.77 -7.38
CA LEU A 453 -8.68 47.65 -6.23
C LEU A 453 -10.10 48.18 -6.47
N GLN A 454 -10.47 48.55 -7.70
CA GLN A 454 -11.75 49.24 -7.97
C GLN A 454 -13.00 48.34 -7.93
N ARG A 455 -12.83 47.04 -8.24
CA ARG A 455 -13.84 45.97 -8.11
C ARG A 455 -13.17 44.64 -8.45
N GLY A 456 -13.32 43.64 -7.59
CA GLY A 456 -12.77 42.32 -7.86
C GLY A 456 -12.66 41.43 -6.65
N THR A 457 -12.17 40.22 -6.89
CA THR A 457 -11.83 39.25 -5.86
C THR A 457 -10.32 39.05 -5.89
N LEU A 458 -9.66 39.39 -4.78
CA LEU A 458 -8.28 39.04 -4.54
C LEU A 458 -8.23 37.63 -3.94
N TYR A 459 -7.26 36.84 -4.36
CA TYR A 459 -7.00 35.51 -3.81
C TYR A 459 -5.62 35.51 -3.17
N ASP A 460 -5.39 34.55 -2.28
CA ASP A 460 -4.10 34.31 -1.65
C ASP A 460 -2.95 34.28 -2.68
N PRO A 461 -2.10 35.33 -2.72
CA PRO A 461 -1.03 35.47 -3.70
C PRO A 461 0.18 34.59 -3.39
N GLY A 462 0.35 34.12 -2.15
CA GLY A 462 1.42 33.21 -1.76
C GLY A 462 1.21 31.79 -2.33
N ARG A 463 -0.03 31.45 -2.70
CA ARG A 463 -0.39 30.16 -3.31
C ARG A 463 -1.39 30.32 -4.44
N GLN A 464 -0.93 30.77 -5.61
CA GLN A 464 -1.80 31.02 -6.76
C GLN A 464 -2.56 29.77 -7.24
N ALA A 465 -1.92 28.59 -7.22
CA ALA A 465 -2.54 27.32 -7.58
C ALA A 465 -3.61 26.86 -6.58
N LEU A 466 -3.41 27.18 -5.30
CA LEU A 466 -4.14 26.65 -4.14
C LEU A 466 -4.43 27.75 -3.12
N PRO A 467 -5.26 28.75 -3.48
CA PRO A 467 -5.45 29.89 -2.61
C PRO A 467 -6.15 29.46 -1.32
N ARG A 468 -5.66 29.92 -0.17
CA ARG A 468 -6.23 29.59 1.15
C ARG A 468 -7.31 30.55 1.62
N TRP A 469 -7.40 31.71 0.99
CA TRP A 469 -8.40 32.73 1.30
C TRP A 469 -8.72 33.54 0.04
N GLN A 470 -9.87 34.20 0.07
CA GLN A 470 -10.25 35.23 -0.89
C GLN A 470 -10.72 36.49 -0.16
N MET A 471 -10.52 37.64 -0.79
CA MET A 471 -11.03 38.94 -0.36
C MET A 471 -11.86 39.53 -1.49
N GLN A 472 -13.17 39.65 -1.28
CA GLN A 472 -14.10 40.26 -2.22
C GLN A 472 -14.26 41.74 -1.89
N MET A 473 -14.21 42.59 -2.92
CA MET A 473 -14.27 44.03 -2.79
C MET A 473 -15.47 44.59 -3.55
N GLU A 474 -16.44 45.13 -2.82
CA GLU A 474 -17.64 45.75 -3.40
C GLU A 474 -17.68 47.25 -3.10
N SER A 475 -17.33 48.07 -4.10
CA SER A 475 -17.48 49.52 -3.96
C SER A 475 -18.93 49.96 -4.18
N LYS A 476 -19.54 50.54 -3.14
CA LYS A 476 -20.88 51.15 -3.19
C LYS A 476 -20.74 52.66 -3.42
N ARG A 477 -21.15 53.11 -4.62
CA ARG A 477 -21.36 54.52 -5.02
C ARG A 477 -20.38 55.52 -4.36
N LYS A 478 -19.09 55.46 -4.74
CA LYS A 478 -18.02 56.44 -4.45
C LYS A 478 -17.78 56.84 -2.97
N LYS A 479 -18.50 56.29 -1.98
CA LYS A 479 -18.44 56.72 -0.57
C LYS A 479 -17.90 55.66 0.38
N SER A 480 -18.07 54.38 0.05
CA SER A 480 -17.72 53.26 0.93
C SER A 480 -17.39 52.01 0.13
N THR A 481 -16.45 51.22 0.63
CA THR A 481 -16.07 49.93 0.05
C THR A 481 -16.26 48.85 1.11
N ASP A 482 -17.06 47.84 0.75
CA ASP A 482 -17.26 46.65 1.58
C ASP A 482 -16.16 45.63 1.22
N LEU A 483 -15.45 45.15 2.23
CA LEU A 483 -14.42 44.12 2.12
C LEU A 483 -14.92 42.87 2.82
N ILE A 484 -14.96 41.74 2.09
CA ILE A 484 -15.44 40.46 2.61
C ILE A 484 -14.30 39.45 2.48
N PHE A 485 -13.73 39.03 3.60
CA PHE A 485 -12.70 38.01 3.66
C PHE A 485 -13.33 36.64 3.93
N LYS A 486 -12.97 35.65 3.12
CA LYS A 486 -13.42 34.27 3.26
C LYS A 486 -12.25 33.30 3.20
N PRO A 487 -12.07 32.42 4.20
CA PRO A 487 -11.16 31.30 4.10
C PRO A 487 -11.68 30.28 3.06
N LEU A 488 -10.76 29.64 2.36
CA LEU A 488 -11.04 28.67 1.30
C LEU A 488 -10.72 27.27 1.77
N ASP A 489 -11.60 26.33 1.42
CA ASP A 489 -11.32 24.90 1.55
C ASP A 489 -10.41 24.47 0.40
N CYS A 490 -9.15 24.21 0.73
CA CYS A 490 -8.15 23.70 -0.18
C CYS A 490 -7.85 22.21 0.07
N ALA A 491 -8.63 21.54 0.93
CA ALA A 491 -8.47 20.11 1.13
C ALA A 491 -8.69 19.34 -0.18
N GLY A 492 -7.78 18.42 -0.48
CA GLY A 492 -7.82 17.68 -1.74
C GLY A 492 -6.66 16.72 -1.88
N VAL A 493 -6.44 16.26 -3.11
CA VAL A 493 -5.37 15.33 -3.45
C VAL A 493 -4.51 15.95 -4.52
N LEU A 494 -3.19 15.84 -4.38
CA LEU A 494 -2.19 16.25 -5.35
C LEU A 494 -1.46 15.01 -5.85
N PHE A 495 -1.48 14.78 -7.16
CA PHE A 495 -0.58 13.84 -7.83
C PHE A 495 0.62 14.60 -8.40
N GLU A 496 1.80 14.05 -8.21
CA GLU A 496 3.05 14.58 -8.74
C GLU A 496 3.73 13.52 -9.60
N ILE A 497 4.08 13.87 -10.83
CA ILE A 497 4.90 13.07 -11.74
C ILE A 497 6.20 13.83 -11.95
N ASN A 498 7.32 13.13 -11.80
CA ASN A 498 8.65 13.64 -12.12
C ASN A 498 9.26 12.78 -13.23
N LEU A 499 9.60 13.40 -14.36
CA LEU A 499 10.22 12.76 -15.52
C LEU A 499 11.59 13.39 -15.79
N PRO A 500 12.63 12.60 -16.05
CA PRO A 500 13.94 13.17 -16.41
C PRO A 500 13.88 13.88 -17.77
N GLY A 501 14.31 15.14 -17.81
CA GLY A 501 14.42 15.91 -19.05
C GLY A 501 15.54 15.42 -19.97
N LEU A 502 15.52 15.86 -21.22
CA LEU A 502 16.53 15.51 -22.24
C LEU A 502 17.95 15.78 -21.76
N ASN A 503 18.25 16.99 -21.26
CA ASN A 503 19.60 17.33 -20.81
C ASN A 503 20.02 16.49 -19.60
N ALA A 504 19.10 16.24 -18.66
CA ALA A 504 19.39 15.39 -17.50
C ALA A 504 19.77 13.95 -17.90
N ARG A 505 19.13 13.42 -18.96
CA ARG A 505 19.46 12.11 -19.56
C ARG A 505 20.83 12.12 -20.24
N LEU A 506 21.10 13.12 -21.07
CA LEU A 506 22.34 13.19 -21.87
C LEU A 506 23.58 13.53 -21.02
N GLU A 507 23.44 14.35 -19.99
CA GLU A 507 24.55 14.77 -19.11
C GLU A 507 24.90 13.73 -18.03
N GLY A 508 24.10 12.66 -17.88
CA GLY A 508 24.36 11.56 -16.94
C GLY A 508 24.03 11.88 -15.47
N ASP A 509 23.33 12.99 -15.20
CA ASP A 509 22.95 13.44 -13.85
C ASP A 509 21.85 12.58 -13.20
N LEU A 510 21.32 11.58 -13.93
CA LEU A 510 20.40 10.56 -13.40
C LEU A 510 21.02 9.63 -12.35
N LEU A 511 22.34 9.68 -12.19
CA LEU A 511 23.11 8.78 -11.30
C LEU A 511 23.14 9.22 -9.82
N THR A 512 22.36 10.20 -9.40
CA THR A 512 22.01 10.36 -7.98
C THR A 512 20.59 9.84 -7.73
N PRO A 513 20.37 8.51 -7.69
CA PRO A 513 19.14 7.98 -7.13
C PRO A 513 19.00 8.54 -5.71
N ASN A 514 17.85 9.13 -5.41
CA ASN A 514 17.52 9.64 -4.10
C ASN A 514 17.77 8.53 -3.07
N GLU A 515 18.81 8.65 -2.24
CA GLU A 515 19.24 7.58 -1.31
C GLU A 515 18.07 7.12 -0.42
N ASP A 516 17.14 8.03 -0.14
CA ASP A 516 15.91 7.77 0.60
C ASP A 516 14.96 6.78 -0.10
N ASP A 517 14.84 6.80 -1.43
CA ASP A 517 13.97 5.89 -2.16
C ASP A 517 14.61 4.50 -2.33
N MET A 518 15.94 4.43 -2.49
CA MET A 518 16.66 3.15 -2.40
C MET A 518 16.55 2.55 -1.00
N ALA A 519 16.72 3.35 0.06
CA ALA A 519 16.56 2.89 1.44
C ALA A 519 15.15 2.35 1.68
N ARG A 520 14.11 3.04 1.19
CA ARG A 520 12.71 2.58 1.28
C ARG A 520 12.45 1.29 0.50
N GLN A 521 13.02 1.14 -0.71
CA GLN A 521 12.88 -0.09 -1.49
C GLN A 521 13.60 -1.26 -0.82
N VAL A 522 14.80 -1.03 -0.28
CA VAL A 522 15.56 -2.02 0.47
C VAL A 522 14.81 -2.44 1.74
N ASP A 523 14.18 -1.50 2.45
CA ASP A 523 13.33 -1.79 3.62
C ASP A 523 12.04 -2.54 3.25
N MET A 524 11.44 -2.24 2.10
CA MET A 524 10.28 -3.00 1.60
C MET A 524 10.66 -4.44 1.23
N ILE A 525 11.83 -4.63 0.64
CA ILE A 525 12.34 -5.95 0.26
C ILE A 525 12.72 -6.74 1.52
N SER A 526 13.45 -6.13 2.45
CA SER A 526 13.88 -6.76 3.70
C SER A 526 12.69 -7.16 4.58
N SER A 527 11.65 -6.31 4.68
CA SER A 527 10.42 -6.65 5.40
C SER A 527 9.60 -7.75 4.73
N ARG A 528 9.63 -7.86 3.39
CA ARG A 528 9.06 -9.02 2.66
C ARG A 528 9.80 -10.31 2.96
N PHE A 529 11.14 -10.26 3.05
CA PHE A 529 11.94 -11.44 3.38
C PHE A 529 11.79 -11.87 4.85
N GLN A 530 11.68 -10.93 5.78
CA GLN A 530 11.41 -11.24 7.19
C GLN A 530 10.05 -11.93 7.38
N ARG A 531 9.00 -11.48 6.68
CA ARG A 531 7.68 -12.14 6.72
C ARG A 531 7.61 -13.51 6.05
N LEU A 532 8.62 -13.90 5.29
CA LEU A 532 8.75 -15.24 4.68
C LEU A 532 9.61 -16.18 5.54
N SER A 533 10.30 -15.66 6.55
CA SER A 533 11.15 -16.42 7.48
C SER A 533 10.51 -16.65 8.86
N ASP A 534 9.39 -15.97 9.13
CA ASP A 534 8.41 -16.30 10.18
C ASP A 534 7.24 -17.11 9.59
#